data_AF-A0A644VWV5-F1
#
_entry.id   AF-A0A644VWV5-F1
#
_cell.length_a   1.000
_cell.length_b   1.000
_cell.length_c   1.000
_cell.angle_alpha   90.00
_cell.angle_beta   90.00
_cell.angle_gamma   90.00
#
_symmetry.space_group_name_H-M   'P 1'
#
loop_
_entity.id
_entity.type
_entity.pdbx_description
1 polymer ?
#
loop_
_entity_poly.entity_id
_entity_poly.type
_entity_poly.pdbx_seq_one_letter_code
_entity_poly.pdbx_strand_id
1 'polypeptide(L)'
;MKTMRLLLAVFIISAASLTASAQQSKQYSDSQYSVQYHVRNGLLNGKYVSFYSNGNKRAEGNFSDNNRTGKWIVYDSTGQKQVVRNYKSLFSYKRVFPKPYHKGPAKLLSEPVYEVQKNSDGSNKYFHLERRHVALSNRSWLFIDAEKNKLYFSADTLMSCLKTALQKDSATVYSNKDDEFRIPLTNTEALKMLNESARIAGFMIKQDEIFDNQRFLTESRIIGLCPLVKDNNGQYKALFWIYMPQFNKSIAQVKMQQSKLPRDIQTLEDVFFYRYFQASWVFSSSPYDRTFEGKLLLIDDNARYTDRFIIDQIETEHDCWVRFFGN
;
A
#
# COMPACT_ATOMS: atom_id res chain seq x y z
N MET A 1 -44.32 9.00 53.95
CA MET A 1 -43.71 8.95 52.61
C MET A 1 -42.20 9.10 52.76
N LYS A 2 -41.46 7.99 52.71
CA LYS A 2 -39.99 7.95 52.90
C LYS A 2 -39.32 8.05 51.53
N THR A 3 -38.40 9.01 51.39
CA THR A 3 -37.56 9.20 50.21
C THR A 3 -36.37 8.24 50.26
N MET A 4 -36.28 7.34 49.29
CA MET A 4 -35.19 6.38 49.14
C MET A 4 -34.11 6.97 48.24
N ARG A 5 -32.94 7.31 48.80
CA ARG A 5 -31.77 7.76 48.04
C ARG A 5 -31.06 6.53 47.46
N LEU A 6 -30.97 6.45 46.13
CA LEU A 6 -30.20 5.43 45.42
C LEU A 6 -28.76 5.94 45.26
N LEU A 7 -27.81 5.31 45.97
CA LEU A 7 -26.37 5.53 45.81
C LEU A 7 -25.89 4.71 44.60
N LEU A 8 -25.52 5.38 43.50
CA LEU A 8 -24.85 4.76 42.36
C LEU A 8 -23.34 4.70 42.67
N ALA A 9 -22.82 3.49 42.92
CA ALA A 9 -21.39 3.26 43.05
C ALA A 9 -20.75 3.24 41.65
N VAL A 10 -19.91 4.24 41.35
CA VAL A 10 -19.09 4.29 40.14
C VAL A 10 -17.84 3.46 40.39
N PHE A 11 -17.74 2.29 39.75
CA PHE A 11 -16.49 1.52 39.69
C PHE A 11 -15.55 2.16 38.66
N ILE A 12 -14.51 2.85 39.14
CA ILE A 12 -13.38 3.26 38.31
C ILE A 12 -12.47 2.03 38.19
N ILE A 13 -12.56 1.30 37.08
CA ILE A 13 -11.58 0.27 36.74
C ILE A 13 -10.43 0.99 36.01
N SER A 14 -9.35 1.25 36.73
CA SER A 14 -8.06 1.66 36.16
C SER A 14 -7.38 0.46 35.49
N ALA A 15 -7.72 0.18 34.24
CA ALA A 15 -7.00 -0.80 33.44
C ALA A 15 -5.78 -0.14 32.79
N ALA A 16 -4.63 -0.20 33.47
CA ALA A 16 -3.33 -0.08 32.83
C ALA A 16 -3.19 -1.23 31.83
N SER A 17 -3.56 -0.99 30.58
CA SER A 17 -3.60 -1.99 29.52
C SER A 17 -2.36 -1.85 28.66
N LEU A 18 -1.49 -2.85 28.66
CA LEU A 18 -0.47 -3.02 27.62
C LEU A 18 -1.18 -2.96 26.26
N THR A 19 -0.83 -1.98 25.43
CA THR A 19 -1.51 -1.73 24.15
C THR A 19 -1.10 -2.77 23.10
N ALA A 20 -1.70 -3.95 23.15
CA ALA A 20 -1.96 -4.69 21.93
C ALA A 20 -3.01 -3.88 21.15
N SER A 21 -2.66 -3.44 19.94
CA SER A 21 -3.61 -2.74 19.08
C SER A 21 -4.77 -3.65 18.75
N ALA A 22 -5.97 -3.28 19.21
CA ALA A 22 -7.17 -4.05 18.96
C ALA A 22 -7.52 -4.02 17.47
N GLN A 23 -7.88 -5.18 16.92
CA GLN A 23 -8.41 -5.29 15.57
C GLN A 23 -9.77 -4.57 15.49
N GLN A 24 -9.97 -3.75 14.46
CA GLN A 24 -11.18 -2.96 14.26
C GLN A 24 -11.96 -3.48 13.05
N SER A 25 -13.28 -3.57 13.18
CA SER A 25 -14.15 -3.88 12.05
C SER A 25 -14.63 -2.59 11.36
N LYS A 26 -14.57 -2.58 10.03
CA LYS A 26 -14.99 -1.49 9.17
C LYS A 26 -16.00 -1.98 8.14
N GLN A 27 -16.80 -1.04 7.64
CA GLN A 27 -17.73 -1.25 6.55
C GLN A 27 -17.61 -0.12 5.53
N TYR A 28 -17.74 -0.45 4.26
CA TYR A 28 -17.83 0.49 3.15
C TYR A 28 -18.99 0.07 2.24
N SER A 29 -19.68 1.02 1.63
CA SER A 29 -20.72 0.73 0.65
C SER A 29 -20.87 1.88 -0.33
N ASP A 30 -21.12 1.54 -1.59
CA ASP A 30 -21.56 2.46 -2.63
C ASP A 30 -22.75 1.88 -3.40
N SER A 31 -23.03 2.41 -4.59
CA SER A 31 -24.14 1.92 -5.43
C SER A 31 -23.88 0.56 -6.08
N GLN A 32 -22.63 0.12 -6.18
CA GLN A 32 -22.25 -1.12 -6.86
C GLN A 32 -22.08 -2.29 -5.88
N TYR A 33 -21.46 -2.03 -4.73
CA TYR A 33 -21.15 -3.08 -3.76
C TYR A 33 -21.08 -2.56 -2.32
N SER A 34 -21.11 -3.51 -1.39
CA SER A 34 -20.82 -3.28 0.04
C SER A 34 -19.72 -4.22 0.51
N VAL A 35 -18.94 -3.78 1.50
CA VAL A 35 -17.76 -4.50 1.98
C VAL A 35 -17.68 -4.41 3.50
N GLN A 36 -17.41 -5.55 4.13
CA GLN A 36 -17.05 -5.66 5.54
C GLN A 36 -15.61 -6.17 5.62
N TYR A 37 -14.77 -5.48 6.39
CA TYR A 37 -13.36 -5.81 6.48
C TYR A 37 -12.77 -5.43 7.83
N HIS A 38 -11.62 -6.02 8.16
CA HIS A 38 -10.92 -5.77 9.41
C HIS A 38 -9.60 -5.04 9.18
N VAL A 39 -9.26 -4.17 10.12
CA VAL A 39 -7.98 -3.44 10.15
C VAL A 39 -7.28 -3.61 11.49
N ARG A 40 -5.96 -3.60 11.47
CA ARG A 40 -5.12 -3.59 12.67
C ARG A 40 -3.95 -2.65 12.41
N ASN A 41 -3.72 -1.68 13.30
CA ASN A 41 -2.69 -0.65 13.09
C ASN A 41 -2.81 0.05 11.72
N GLY A 42 -4.03 0.38 11.29
CA GLY A 42 -4.28 1.04 10.01
C GLY A 42 -3.97 0.20 8.76
N LEU A 43 -3.63 -1.08 8.89
CA LEU A 43 -3.43 -2.01 7.78
C LEU A 43 -4.60 -2.99 7.71
N LEU A 44 -4.99 -3.44 6.51
CA LEU A 44 -5.98 -4.52 6.35
C LEU A 44 -5.46 -5.77 7.06
N ASN A 45 -6.25 -6.30 8.00
CA ASN A 45 -5.84 -7.45 8.79
C ASN A 45 -7.07 -8.19 9.32
N GLY A 46 -7.25 -9.44 8.88
CA GLY A 46 -8.39 -10.29 9.20
C GLY A 46 -9.33 -10.51 8.01
N LYS A 47 -10.58 -10.85 8.31
CA LYS A 47 -11.59 -11.24 7.32
C LYS A 47 -11.98 -10.06 6.41
N TYR A 48 -12.18 -10.38 5.14
CA TYR A 48 -12.75 -9.52 4.11
C TYR A 48 -13.93 -10.22 3.45
N VAL A 49 -15.07 -9.53 3.32
CA VAL A 49 -16.23 -10.01 2.58
C VAL A 49 -16.85 -8.83 1.84
N SER A 50 -17.10 -8.99 0.55
CA SER A 50 -17.87 -8.04 -0.25
C SER A 50 -19.12 -8.67 -0.85
N PHE A 51 -20.11 -7.82 -1.14
CA PHE A 51 -21.42 -8.18 -1.69
C PHE A 51 -21.76 -7.24 -2.85
N TYR A 52 -22.37 -7.79 -3.90
CA TYR A 52 -23.03 -7.02 -4.93
C TYR A 52 -24.24 -6.26 -4.36
N SER A 53 -24.70 -5.23 -5.08
CA SER A 53 -25.91 -4.47 -4.72
C SER A 53 -27.18 -5.31 -4.60
N ASN A 54 -27.25 -6.48 -5.26
CA ASN A 54 -28.34 -7.44 -5.13
C ASN A 54 -28.25 -8.35 -3.89
N GLY A 55 -27.23 -8.17 -3.04
CA GLY A 55 -27.01 -8.94 -1.81
C GLY A 55 -26.23 -10.23 -1.99
N ASN A 56 -25.94 -10.66 -3.23
CA ASN A 56 -25.09 -11.83 -3.46
C ASN A 56 -23.64 -11.53 -3.06
N LYS A 57 -22.95 -12.53 -2.51
CA LYS A 57 -21.53 -12.42 -2.17
C LYS A 57 -20.73 -12.17 -3.45
N ARG A 58 -19.81 -11.21 -3.40
CA ARG A 58 -18.90 -10.83 -4.49
C ARG A 58 -17.50 -11.41 -4.27
N ALA A 59 -16.94 -11.26 -3.08
CA ALA A 59 -15.67 -11.89 -2.72
C ALA A 59 -15.60 -12.22 -1.23
N GLU A 60 -14.76 -13.19 -0.88
CA GLU A 60 -14.34 -13.41 0.51
C GLU A 60 -12.91 -13.93 0.63
N GLY A 61 -12.24 -13.55 1.71
CA GLY A 61 -10.89 -13.98 2.02
C GLY A 61 -10.36 -13.37 3.32
N ASN A 62 -9.04 -13.41 3.48
CA ASN A 62 -8.36 -12.80 4.62
C ASN A 62 -7.18 -11.94 4.15
N PHE A 63 -6.89 -10.91 4.93
CA PHE A 63 -5.68 -10.10 4.85
C PHE A 63 -4.80 -10.33 6.07
N SER A 64 -3.49 -10.23 5.87
CA SER A 64 -2.52 -9.97 6.93
C SER A 64 -1.68 -8.78 6.50
N ASP A 65 -1.85 -7.67 7.22
CA ASP A 65 -1.04 -6.47 7.07
C ASP A 65 -0.96 -5.96 5.62
N ASN A 66 -2.13 -5.65 5.04
CA ASN A 66 -2.36 -5.27 3.64
C ASN A 66 -2.20 -6.39 2.58
N ASN A 67 -1.73 -7.58 2.95
CA ASN A 67 -1.48 -8.65 1.99
C ASN A 67 -2.57 -9.73 2.04
N ARG A 68 -3.09 -10.15 0.88
CA ARG A 68 -4.03 -11.29 0.80
C ARG A 68 -3.37 -12.57 1.32
N THR A 69 -4.06 -13.34 2.14
CA THR A 69 -3.56 -14.60 2.69
C THR A 69 -4.57 -15.73 2.56
N GLY A 70 -4.07 -16.94 2.36
CA GLY A 70 -4.90 -18.15 2.33
C GLY A 70 -5.91 -18.15 1.18
N LYS A 71 -7.04 -18.81 1.40
CA LYS A 71 -8.06 -19.00 0.37
C LYS A 71 -8.87 -17.72 0.13
N TRP A 72 -8.93 -17.32 -1.12
CA TRP A 72 -9.78 -16.26 -1.65
C TRP A 72 -10.77 -16.83 -2.66
N ILE A 73 -12.02 -16.40 -2.58
CA ILE A 73 -13.10 -16.79 -3.48
C ILE A 73 -13.74 -15.54 -4.05
N VAL A 74 -13.91 -15.49 -5.37
CA VAL A 74 -14.63 -14.44 -6.09
C VAL A 74 -15.77 -15.09 -6.86
N TYR A 75 -16.92 -14.42 -6.81
CA TYR A 75 -18.19 -14.83 -7.39
C TYR A 75 -18.61 -13.81 -8.44
N ASP A 76 -19.54 -14.19 -9.32
CA ASP A 76 -20.27 -13.23 -10.16
C ASP A 76 -21.54 -12.74 -9.47
N SER A 77 -22.26 -11.82 -10.14
CA SER A 77 -23.49 -11.22 -9.62
C SER A 77 -24.65 -12.22 -9.43
N THR A 78 -24.58 -13.41 -10.04
CA THR A 78 -25.56 -14.50 -9.85
C THR A 78 -25.24 -15.37 -8.63
N GLY A 79 -24.06 -15.18 -8.02
CA GLY A 79 -23.56 -15.97 -6.90
C GLY A 79 -22.78 -17.23 -7.32
N GLN A 80 -22.47 -17.39 -8.61
CA GLN A 80 -21.63 -18.49 -9.08
C GLN A 80 -20.15 -18.15 -8.84
N LYS A 81 -19.37 -19.15 -8.37
CA LYS A 81 -17.93 -19.00 -8.14
C LYS A 81 -17.22 -18.88 -9.49
N GLN A 82 -16.44 -17.81 -9.65
CA GLN A 82 -15.64 -17.57 -10.86
C GLN A 82 -14.16 -17.84 -10.62
N VAL A 83 -13.65 -17.46 -9.44
CA VAL A 83 -12.23 -17.66 -9.10
C VAL A 83 -12.07 -18.16 -7.68
N VAL A 84 -11.20 -19.16 -7.52
CA VAL A 84 -10.69 -19.58 -6.22
C VAL A 84 -9.17 -19.58 -6.27
N ARG A 85 -8.52 -18.87 -5.36
CA ARG A 85 -7.06 -18.79 -5.23
C ARG A 85 -6.63 -19.10 -3.82
N ASN A 86 -5.40 -19.58 -3.65
CA ASN A 86 -4.75 -19.73 -2.36
C ASN A 86 -3.46 -18.90 -2.35
N TYR A 87 -3.46 -17.78 -1.64
CA TYR A 87 -2.36 -16.83 -1.58
C TYR A 87 -1.27 -17.31 -0.62
N LYS A 88 -0.03 -17.28 -1.09
CA LYS A 88 1.18 -17.53 -0.29
C LYS A 88 1.86 -16.23 0.13
N SER A 89 1.82 -15.21 -0.72
CA SER A 89 2.35 -13.87 -0.45
C SER A 89 1.60 -12.83 -1.29
N LEU A 90 1.98 -11.55 -1.15
CA LEU A 90 1.44 -10.45 -1.95
C LEU A 90 1.51 -10.72 -3.47
N PHE A 91 2.56 -11.41 -3.93
CA PHE A 91 2.87 -11.56 -5.35
C PHE A 91 2.71 -13.00 -5.86
N SER A 92 2.30 -13.95 -5.01
CA SER A 92 2.26 -15.36 -5.35
C SER A 92 1.02 -16.05 -4.79
N TYR A 93 0.32 -16.77 -5.66
CA TYR A 93 -0.86 -17.54 -5.33
C TYR A 93 -0.92 -18.82 -6.16
N LYS A 94 -1.71 -19.79 -5.69
CA LYS A 94 -2.10 -20.97 -6.47
C LYS A 94 -3.57 -20.83 -6.88
N ARG A 95 -3.87 -20.84 -8.17
CA ARG A 95 -5.26 -20.91 -8.65
C ARG A 95 -5.82 -22.32 -8.42
N VAL A 96 -6.97 -22.38 -7.77
CA VAL A 96 -7.74 -23.60 -7.49
C VAL A 96 -8.91 -23.75 -8.47
N PHE A 97 -9.54 -22.63 -8.84
CA PHE A 97 -10.62 -22.57 -9.82
C PHE A 97 -10.53 -21.28 -10.66
N PRO A 98 -10.75 -21.34 -11.99
CA PRO A 98 -10.79 -22.56 -12.80
C PRO A 98 -9.47 -23.34 -12.70
N LYS A 99 -9.49 -24.66 -12.95
CA LYS A 99 -8.27 -25.48 -12.83
C LYS A 99 -7.27 -25.04 -13.91
N PRO A 100 -6.00 -24.75 -13.57
CA PRO A 100 -4.99 -24.43 -14.57
C PRO A 100 -4.79 -25.60 -15.54
N TYR A 101 -4.43 -25.28 -16.78
CA TYR A 101 -4.06 -26.29 -17.77
C TYR A 101 -2.68 -26.86 -17.45
N HIS A 102 -2.57 -28.19 -17.33
CA HIS A 102 -1.32 -28.84 -16.93
C HIS A 102 -0.63 -29.63 -18.06
N LYS A 103 -1.25 -29.73 -19.25
CA LYS A 103 -0.77 -30.57 -20.35
C LYS A 103 -0.91 -29.87 -21.70
N GLY A 104 -0.06 -30.27 -22.64
CA GLY A 104 -0.08 -29.80 -24.03
C GLY A 104 0.23 -28.31 -24.19
N PRO A 105 -0.03 -27.74 -25.38
CA PRO A 105 0.16 -26.32 -25.66
C PRO A 105 -0.62 -25.40 -24.70
N ALA A 106 -1.76 -25.87 -24.17
CA ALA A 106 -2.56 -25.13 -23.21
C ALA A 106 -1.84 -24.86 -21.87
N LYS A 107 -0.78 -25.60 -21.54
CA LYS A 107 0.09 -25.28 -20.38
C LYS A 107 0.71 -23.88 -20.52
N LEU A 108 0.94 -23.38 -21.74
CA LEU A 108 1.44 -22.03 -21.98
C LEU A 108 0.44 -20.93 -21.56
N LEU A 109 -0.84 -21.29 -21.36
CA LEU A 109 -1.89 -20.43 -20.81
C LEU A 109 -1.95 -20.48 -19.28
N SER A 110 -1.07 -21.24 -18.62
CA SER A 110 -0.97 -21.24 -17.16
C SER A 110 -0.30 -19.96 -16.69
N GLU A 111 -0.74 -19.40 -15.56
CA GLU A 111 -0.05 -18.24 -14.99
C GLU A 111 1.39 -18.60 -14.57
N PRO A 112 2.37 -17.73 -14.81
CA PRO A 112 3.71 -17.93 -14.27
C PRO A 112 3.65 -17.81 -12.75
N VAL A 113 4.31 -18.74 -12.06
CA VAL A 113 4.52 -18.64 -10.63
C VAL A 113 5.65 -17.64 -10.41
N TYR A 114 5.35 -16.56 -9.70
CA TYR A 114 6.39 -15.65 -9.23
C TYR A 114 6.92 -16.11 -7.88
N GLU A 115 8.24 -16.26 -7.83
CA GLU A 115 9.01 -16.47 -6.62
C GLU A 115 9.81 -15.20 -6.37
N VAL A 116 9.69 -14.64 -5.17
CA VAL A 116 10.41 -13.41 -4.81
C VAL A 116 11.91 -13.69 -4.84
N GLN A 117 12.62 -12.91 -5.64
CA GLN A 117 14.07 -12.96 -5.76
C GLN A 117 14.67 -11.64 -5.30
N LYS A 118 15.94 -11.67 -4.91
CA LYS A 118 16.73 -10.46 -4.65
C LYS A 118 17.66 -10.18 -5.82
N ASN A 119 17.90 -8.90 -6.10
CA ASN A 119 18.97 -8.46 -6.98
C ASN A 119 20.33 -8.68 -6.30
N SER A 120 21.42 -8.57 -7.07
CA SER A 120 22.80 -8.68 -6.53
C SER A 120 23.11 -7.62 -5.46
N ASP A 121 22.34 -6.54 -5.42
CA ASP A 121 22.47 -5.47 -4.44
C ASP A 121 21.56 -5.63 -3.20
N GLY A 122 20.85 -6.76 -3.09
CA GLY A 122 19.99 -7.09 -1.97
C GLY A 122 18.56 -6.53 -2.03
N SER A 123 18.23 -5.68 -3.01
CA SER A 123 16.85 -5.19 -3.20
C SER A 123 15.93 -6.28 -3.76
N ASN A 124 14.61 -6.21 -3.46
CA ASN A 124 13.64 -7.12 -4.08
C ASN A 124 13.56 -6.89 -5.59
N LYS A 125 13.57 -8.00 -6.34
CA LYS A 125 13.46 -8.00 -7.79
C LYS A 125 12.01 -8.16 -8.19
N TYR A 126 11.36 -7.09 -8.64
CA TYR A 126 10.01 -7.17 -9.20
C TYR A 126 9.92 -8.16 -10.36
N PHE A 127 8.73 -8.76 -10.54
CA PHE A 127 8.45 -9.59 -11.70
C PHE A 127 8.69 -8.82 -13.00
N HIS A 128 9.34 -9.45 -13.96
CA HIS A 128 9.57 -8.82 -15.25
C HIS A 128 8.23 -8.62 -15.98
N LEU A 129 7.92 -7.38 -16.29
CA LEU A 129 6.65 -7.00 -16.89
C LEU A 129 6.90 -6.48 -18.31
N GLU A 130 6.28 -7.13 -19.28
CA GLU A 130 6.26 -6.65 -20.65
C GLU A 130 5.05 -5.76 -20.89
N ARG A 131 5.21 -4.71 -21.71
CA ARG A 131 4.14 -3.75 -22.00
C ARG A 131 2.86 -4.42 -22.51
N ARG A 132 2.97 -5.49 -23.31
CA ARG A 132 1.81 -6.22 -23.84
C ARG A 132 0.99 -6.95 -22.76
N HIS A 133 1.57 -7.17 -21.57
CA HIS A 133 0.89 -7.82 -20.46
C HIS A 133 0.23 -6.82 -19.48
N VAL A 134 0.42 -5.51 -19.71
CA VAL A 134 -0.25 -4.45 -18.95
C VAL A 134 -1.65 -4.24 -19.50
N ALA A 135 -2.65 -4.79 -18.82
CA ALA A 135 -4.05 -4.65 -19.25
C ALA A 135 -4.67 -3.35 -18.72
N LEU A 136 -4.31 -2.92 -17.52
CA LEU A 136 -4.69 -1.64 -16.94
C LEU A 136 -3.48 -1.05 -16.21
N SER A 137 -3.31 0.27 -16.30
CA SER A 137 -2.31 0.99 -15.52
C SER A 137 -2.91 2.30 -15.04
N ASN A 138 -2.70 2.61 -13.76
CA ASN A 138 -3.04 3.89 -13.18
C ASN A 138 -1.86 4.37 -12.34
N ARG A 139 -1.71 5.68 -12.23
CA ARG A 139 -0.67 6.29 -11.40
C ARG A 139 -1.30 7.00 -10.23
N SER A 140 -0.78 6.77 -9.04
CA SER A 140 -1.36 7.30 -7.80
C SER A 140 -0.32 7.91 -6.88
N TRP A 141 -0.79 8.89 -6.13
CA TRP A 141 -0.06 9.59 -5.10
C TRP A 141 -0.67 9.26 -3.75
N LEU A 142 0.19 8.87 -2.80
CA LEU A 142 -0.20 8.50 -1.45
C LEU A 142 0.66 9.26 -0.45
N PHE A 143 0.08 9.59 0.69
CA PHE A 143 0.79 10.23 1.77
C PHE A 143 1.04 9.25 2.91
N ILE A 144 2.31 9.06 3.25
CA ILE A 144 2.76 8.36 4.46
C ILE A 144 2.98 9.40 5.55
N ASP A 145 2.15 9.36 6.58
CA ASP A 145 2.34 10.15 7.80
C ASP A 145 3.48 9.56 8.64
N ALA A 146 4.48 10.37 8.97
CA ALA A 146 5.64 9.95 9.76
C ALA A 146 5.24 9.52 11.19
N GLU A 147 4.22 10.14 11.78
CA GLU A 147 3.76 9.81 13.13
C GLU A 147 2.99 8.49 13.18
N LYS A 148 2.27 8.13 12.11
CA LYS A 148 1.58 6.83 12.01
C LYS A 148 2.55 5.69 11.71
N ASN A 149 3.73 6.00 11.19
CA ASN A 149 4.72 5.04 10.75
C ASN A 149 6.09 5.24 11.44
N LYS A 150 6.11 5.71 12.69
CA LYS A 150 7.33 6.08 13.45
C LYS A 150 8.45 5.04 13.38
N LEU A 151 8.09 3.77 13.27
CA LEU A 151 9.03 2.67 13.23
C LEU A 151 10.03 2.73 12.07
N TYR A 152 9.59 3.22 10.91
CA TYR A 152 10.37 3.20 9.67
C TYR A 152 10.85 4.60 9.28
N PHE A 153 10.08 5.62 9.64
CA PHE A 153 10.27 6.99 9.18
C PHE A 153 10.85 7.92 10.26
N SER A 154 11.42 7.36 11.34
CA SER A 154 12.17 8.13 12.35
C SER A 154 13.50 8.66 11.80
N ALA A 155 14.13 9.56 12.56
CA ALA A 155 15.47 10.06 12.30
C ALA A 155 16.49 8.92 12.12
N ASP A 156 16.32 7.82 12.87
CA ASP A 156 17.30 6.74 12.97
C ASP A 156 17.26 5.76 11.78
N THR A 157 16.11 5.63 11.10
CA THR A 157 15.91 4.58 10.08
C THR A 157 15.97 5.15 8.67
N LEU A 158 14.84 5.56 8.08
CA LEU A 158 14.80 6.03 6.69
C LEU A 158 15.54 7.35 6.49
N MET A 159 15.42 8.29 7.43
CA MET A 159 16.06 9.60 7.30
C MET A 159 17.58 9.52 7.35
N SER A 160 18.13 8.74 8.28
CA SER A 160 19.56 8.45 8.35
C SER A 160 20.06 7.76 7.07
N CYS A 161 19.30 6.77 6.58
CA CYS A 161 19.62 6.08 5.32
C CYS A 161 19.63 7.04 4.12
N LEU A 162 18.62 7.91 4.01
CA LEU A 162 18.53 8.90 2.94
C LEU A 162 19.71 9.88 2.99
N LYS A 163 20.02 10.46 4.16
CA LYS A 163 21.18 11.35 4.31
C LYS A 163 22.48 10.67 3.91
N THR A 164 22.67 9.42 4.35
CA THR A 164 23.84 8.61 4.00
C THR A 164 23.92 8.36 2.50
N ALA A 165 22.79 8.04 1.85
CA ALA A 165 22.74 7.79 0.42
C ALA A 165 23.07 9.05 -0.41
N LEU A 166 22.58 10.22 0.02
CA LEU A 166 22.91 11.50 -0.61
C LEU A 166 24.41 11.83 -0.45
N GLN A 167 24.98 11.61 0.74
CA GLN A 167 26.42 11.83 0.98
C GLN A 167 27.32 10.92 0.15
N LYS A 168 26.87 9.68 -0.13
CA LYS A 168 27.61 8.68 -0.91
C LYS A 168 27.30 8.72 -2.41
N ASP A 169 26.51 9.69 -2.86
CA ASP A 169 26.05 9.80 -4.25
C ASP A 169 25.33 8.54 -4.76
N SER A 170 24.62 7.84 -3.87
CA SER A 170 23.94 6.56 -4.16
C SER A 170 22.43 6.68 -4.32
N ALA A 171 21.92 7.91 -4.48
CA ALA A 171 20.53 8.21 -4.78
C ALA A 171 20.45 9.22 -5.92
N THR A 172 19.41 9.10 -6.76
CA THR A 172 19.07 10.08 -7.79
C THR A 172 17.87 10.87 -7.30
N VAL A 173 18.02 12.19 -7.32
CA VAL A 173 17.04 13.13 -6.82
C VAL A 173 16.68 14.18 -7.87
N TYR A 174 15.46 14.68 -7.76
CA TYR A 174 14.87 15.63 -8.69
C TYR A 174 14.18 16.76 -7.93
N SER A 175 14.11 17.92 -8.57
CA SER A 175 13.38 19.07 -8.05
C SER A 175 11.91 18.74 -7.80
N ASN A 176 11.31 19.43 -6.84
CA ASN A 176 9.87 19.40 -6.53
C ASN A 176 9.03 20.34 -7.43
N LYS A 177 9.61 20.96 -8.47
CA LYS A 177 8.85 21.83 -9.40
C LYS A 177 7.75 21.08 -10.16
N ASP A 178 7.96 19.79 -10.40
CA ASP A 178 6.95 18.87 -10.89
C ASP A 178 7.09 17.52 -10.16
N ASP A 179 6.24 16.57 -10.51
CA ASP A 179 6.29 15.20 -10.05
C ASP A 179 6.76 14.22 -11.15
N GLU A 180 7.26 14.72 -12.28
CA GLU A 180 7.61 13.94 -13.48
C GLU A 180 9.11 13.64 -13.61
N PHE A 181 9.90 13.97 -12.59
CA PHE A 181 11.36 13.71 -12.54
C PHE A 181 12.12 14.35 -13.71
N ARG A 182 11.71 15.56 -14.14
CA ARG A 182 12.28 16.22 -15.33
C ARG A 182 13.51 17.05 -15.03
N ILE A 183 13.61 17.56 -13.81
CA ILE A 183 14.64 18.51 -13.40
C ILE A 183 15.51 17.83 -12.34
N PRO A 184 16.70 17.30 -12.71
CA PRO A 184 17.63 16.72 -11.75
C PRO A 184 18.02 17.75 -10.68
N LEU A 185 18.29 17.26 -9.48
CA LEU A 185 18.81 18.04 -8.37
C LEU A 185 20.13 17.40 -7.91
N THR A 186 21.10 18.19 -7.45
CA THR A 186 22.33 17.60 -6.91
C THR A 186 22.09 17.01 -5.52
N ASN A 187 22.83 15.95 -5.18
CA ASN A 187 22.73 15.35 -3.85
C ASN A 187 23.17 16.31 -2.73
N THR A 188 24.09 17.24 -3.02
CA THR A 188 24.48 18.31 -2.09
C THR A 188 23.34 19.29 -1.81
N GLU A 189 22.60 19.72 -2.83
CA GLU A 189 21.43 20.58 -2.68
C GLU A 189 20.32 19.87 -1.90
N ALA A 190 20.02 18.62 -2.25
CA ALA A 190 19.03 17.81 -1.54
C ALA A 190 19.41 17.63 -0.06
N LEU A 191 20.68 17.36 0.23
CA LEU A 191 21.18 17.22 1.60
C LEU A 191 21.10 18.55 2.37
N LYS A 192 21.42 19.68 1.72
CA LYS A 192 21.24 21.02 2.28
C LYS A 192 19.77 21.26 2.65
N MET A 193 18.85 20.98 1.73
CA MET A 193 17.41 21.09 1.97
C MET A 193 16.95 20.24 3.16
N LEU A 194 17.44 19.00 3.29
CA LEU A 194 17.10 18.14 4.44
C LEU A 194 17.63 18.66 5.77
N ASN A 195 18.81 19.27 5.78
CA ASN A 195 19.44 19.76 7.01
C ASN A 195 18.89 21.12 7.46
N GLU A 196 18.46 21.96 6.52
CA GLU A 196 17.82 23.26 6.79
C GLU A 196 16.31 23.12 7.09
N SER A 197 15.73 21.98 6.74
CA SER A 197 14.32 21.70 6.98
C SER A 197 14.01 21.43 8.45
N ALA A 198 12.82 21.85 8.86
CA ALA A 198 12.21 21.43 10.11
C ALA A 198 11.92 19.92 10.12
N ARG A 199 11.23 19.45 11.16
CA ARG A 199 10.80 18.05 11.27
C ARG A 199 10.01 17.61 10.03
N ILE A 200 10.41 16.48 9.44
CA ILE A 200 9.67 15.82 8.36
C ILE A 200 8.28 15.39 8.87
N ALA A 201 7.23 15.86 8.21
CA ALA A 201 5.85 15.53 8.54
C ALA A 201 5.42 14.17 7.95
N GLY A 202 6.03 13.78 6.84
CA GLY A 202 5.72 12.54 6.14
C GLY A 202 6.35 12.49 4.77
N PHE A 203 5.88 11.55 3.94
CA PHE A 203 6.40 11.33 2.61
C PHE A 203 5.27 11.17 1.60
N MET A 204 5.36 11.86 0.48
CA MET A 204 4.54 11.55 -0.69
C MET A 204 5.16 10.38 -1.44
N ILE A 205 4.37 9.36 -1.73
CA ILE A 205 4.71 8.29 -2.66
C ILE A 205 4.10 8.62 -4.01
N LYS A 206 4.88 8.42 -5.08
CA LYS A 206 4.38 8.26 -6.44
C LYS A 206 4.50 6.78 -6.81
N GLN A 207 3.41 6.16 -7.23
CA GLN A 207 3.40 4.74 -7.62
C GLN A 207 2.61 4.47 -8.90
N ASP A 208 2.96 3.39 -9.58
CA ASP A 208 2.19 2.81 -10.65
C ASP A 208 1.45 1.56 -10.16
N GLU A 209 0.17 1.49 -10.47
CA GLU A 209 -0.72 0.35 -10.23
C GLU A 209 -1.00 -0.33 -11.54
N ILE A 210 -0.58 -1.58 -11.64
CA ILE A 210 -0.54 -2.29 -12.90
C ILE A 210 -1.29 -3.60 -12.74
N PHE A 211 -2.35 -3.78 -13.51
CA PHE A 211 -2.97 -5.09 -13.66
C PHE A 211 -2.21 -5.87 -14.74
N ASP A 212 -1.48 -6.89 -14.28
CA ASP A 212 -0.71 -7.81 -15.12
C ASP A 212 -1.62 -8.96 -15.58
N ASN A 213 -1.93 -9.03 -16.88
CA ASN A 213 -2.80 -10.06 -17.45
C ASN A 213 -2.11 -11.42 -17.63
N GLN A 214 -0.79 -11.50 -17.44
CA GLN A 214 -0.06 -12.76 -17.46
C GLN A 214 -0.19 -13.46 -16.11
N ARG A 215 -0.08 -12.69 -15.01
CA ARG A 215 -0.25 -13.19 -13.63
C ARG A 215 -1.66 -13.02 -13.09
N PHE A 216 -2.53 -12.29 -13.79
CA PHE A 216 -3.86 -11.88 -13.33
C PHE A 216 -3.84 -11.34 -11.91
N LEU A 217 -2.92 -10.41 -11.63
CA LEU A 217 -2.71 -9.78 -10.33
C LEU A 217 -2.47 -8.29 -10.54
N THR A 218 -3.04 -7.45 -9.68
CA THR A 218 -2.65 -6.05 -9.57
C THR A 218 -1.36 -5.94 -8.76
N GLU A 219 -0.33 -5.37 -9.35
CA GLU A 219 0.94 -5.06 -8.69
C GLU A 219 1.11 -3.54 -8.59
N SER A 220 1.54 -3.07 -7.43
CA SER A 220 1.91 -1.66 -7.27
C SER A 220 3.42 -1.50 -7.15
N ARG A 221 3.96 -0.55 -7.92
CA ARG A 221 5.40 -0.24 -7.94
C ARG A 221 5.62 1.21 -7.54
N ILE A 222 6.32 1.40 -6.43
CA ILE A 222 6.70 2.73 -5.95
C ILE A 222 7.86 3.22 -6.81
N ILE A 223 7.67 4.36 -7.46
CA ILE A 223 8.67 4.96 -8.37
C ILE A 223 9.31 6.21 -7.77
N GLY A 224 8.60 6.92 -6.90
CA GLY A 224 9.06 8.15 -6.28
C GLY A 224 8.72 8.23 -4.81
N LEU A 225 9.61 8.86 -4.05
CA LEU A 225 9.39 9.23 -2.67
C LEU A 225 9.79 10.70 -2.48
N CYS A 226 8.92 11.51 -1.88
CA CYS A 226 9.19 12.93 -1.64
C CYS A 226 9.01 13.25 -0.15
N PRO A 227 10.08 13.64 0.56
CA PRO A 227 9.96 14.12 1.94
C PRO A 227 9.15 15.42 1.98
N LEU A 228 8.19 15.49 2.90
CA LEU A 228 7.34 16.65 3.12
C LEU A 228 7.58 17.25 4.50
N VAL A 229 7.63 18.58 4.57
CA VAL A 229 7.58 19.34 5.82
C VAL A 229 6.27 20.12 5.90
N LYS A 230 5.96 20.64 7.09
CA LYS A 230 4.88 21.62 7.24
C LYS A 230 5.47 23.02 7.40
N ASP A 231 4.86 24.00 6.76
CA ASP A 231 5.16 25.41 7.00
C ASP A 231 4.50 25.92 8.30
N ASN A 232 4.68 27.20 8.61
CA ASN A 232 4.12 27.83 9.81
C ASN A 232 2.58 27.83 9.84
N ASN A 233 1.93 27.66 8.68
CA ASN A 233 0.48 27.59 8.54
C ASN A 233 -0.02 26.14 8.55
N GLY A 234 0.87 25.17 8.77
CA GLY A 234 0.54 23.74 8.75
C GLY A 234 0.38 23.13 7.36
N GLN A 235 0.66 23.89 6.29
CA GLN A 235 0.56 23.43 4.91
C GLN A 235 1.78 22.59 4.52
N TYR A 236 1.55 21.54 3.73
CA TYR A 236 2.64 20.67 3.28
C TYR A 236 3.48 21.34 2.21
N LYS A 237 4.80 21.30 2.41
CA LYS A 237 5.81 21.70 1.44
C LYS A 237 6.68 20.49 1.09
N ALA A 238 6.72 20.18 -0.20
CA ALA A 238 7.63 19.17 -0.73
C ALA A 238 9.07 19.67 -0.73
N LEU A 239 10.03 18.79 -0.44
CA LEU A 239 11.45 19.12 -0.55
C LEU A 239 11.98 18.78 -1.95
N PHE A 240 12.10 17.50 -2.27
CA PHE A 240 12.58 16.99 -3.56
C PHE A 240 12.08 15.57 -3.76
N TRP A 241 12.13 15.09 -4.99
CA TRP A 241 11.77 13.72 -5.34
C TRP A 241 13.01 12.82 -5.30
N ILE A 242 12.86 11.63 -4.74
CA ILE A 242 13.85 10.56 -4.71
C ILE A 242 13.37 9.47 -5.67
N TYR A 243 14.24 9.06 -6.59
CA TYR A 243 13.94 7.97 -7.51
C TYR A 243 14.12 6.62 -6.81
N MET A 244 12.98 5.99 -6.49
CA MET A 244 12.95 4.78 -5.66
C MET A 244 13.71 3.60 -6.26
N PRO A 245 13.64 3.30 -7.58
CA PRO A 245 14.35 2.15 -8.14
C PRO A 245 15.86 2.15 -7.87
N GLN A 246 16.53 3.31 -7.86
CA GLN A 246 17.94 3.37 -7.47
C GLN A 246 18.10 3.40 -5.94
N PHE A 247 17.25 4.12 -5.23
CA PHE A 247 17.35 4.24 -3.76
C PHE A 247 17.06 2.92 -3.03
N ASN A 248 16.28 2.01 -3.63
CA ASN A 248 15.99 0.66 -3.12
C ASN A 248 17.24 -0.12 -2.71
N LYS A 249 18.34 0.04 -3.47
CA LYS A 249 19.65 -0.55 -3.11
C LYS A 249 20.13 -0.11 -1.73
N SER A 250 19.95 1.17 -1.38
CA SER A 250 20.40 1.74 -0.11
C SER A 250 19.53 1.25 1.06
N ILE A 251 18.20 1.28 0.89
CA ILE A 251 17.26 0.86 1.94
C ILE A 251 17.23 -0.67 2.13
N ALA A 252 17.65 -1.45 1.14
CA ALA A 252 17.82 -2.91 1.28
C ALA A 252 18.97 -3.31 2.23
N GLN A 253 19.93 -2.41 2.47
CA GLN A 253 21.03 -2.66 3.41
C GLN A 253 20.64 -2.40 4.87
N VAL A 254 19.54 -1.69 5.11
CA VAL A 254 19.08 -1.36 6.47
C VAL A 254 18.30 -2.54 7.03
N LYS A 255 18.90 -3.27 7.97
CA LYS A 255 18.25 -4.41 8.63
C LYS A 255 17.24 -3.96 9.68
N MET A 256 16.08 -4.60 9.68
CA MET A 256 14.98 -4.35 10.61
C MET A 256 15.03 -5.40 11.74
N GLN A 257 15.81 -5.16 12.79
CA GLN A 257 15.95 -6.10 13.91
C GLN A 257 14.94 -5.78 15.01
N GLN A 258 13.69 -6.22 14.82
CA GLN A 258 12.66 -6.06 15.85
C GLN A 258 11.79 -7.30 15.99
N SER A 259 11.57 -7.73 17.23
CA SER A 259 10.84 -8.95 17.59
C SER A 259 9.36 -8.96 17.18
N LYS A 260 8.79 -7.81 16.80
CA LYS A 260 7.37 -7.65 16.45
C LYS A 260 7.09 -7.60 14.94
N LEU A 261 8.11 -7.62 14.08
CA LEU A 261 7.92 -7.56 12.64
C LEU A 261 7.58 -8.95 12.05
N PRO A 262 6.74 -9.02 11.00
CA PRO A 262 6.54 -10.26 10.26
C PRO A 262 7.86 -10.79 9.69
N ARG A 263 7.97 -12.12 9.55
CA ARG A 263 9.19 -12.79 9.05
C ARG A 263 9.66 -12.32 7.66
N ASP A 264 8.72 -11.85 6.85
CA ASP A 264 8.99 -11.37 5.49
C ASP A 264 9.59 -9.94 5.48
N ILE A 265 9.48 -9.20 6.59
CA ILE A 265 10.01 -7.84 6.73
C ILE A 265 11.37 -7.90 7.43
N GLN A 266 12.45 -7.98 6.66
CA GLN A 266 13.82 -8.10 7.19
C GLN A 266 14.67 -6.86 6.98
N THR A 267 14.31 -6.06 5.97
CA THR A 267 15.01 -4.84 5.58
C THR A 267 14.01 -3.67 5.47
N LEU A 268 14.51 -2.43 5.46
CA LEU A 268 13.67 -1.27 5.25
C LEU A 268 13.03 -1.27 3.84
N GLU A 269 13.70 -1.87 2.86
CA GLU A 269 13.12 -2.06 1.53
C GLU A 269 11.94 -3.03 1.53
N ASP A 270 11.96 -4.07 2.36
CA ASP A 270 10.83 -5.00 2.50
C ASP A 270 9.56 -4.28 3.02
N VAL A 271 9.72 -3.23 3.84
CA VAL A 271 8.58 -2.39 4.28
C VAL A 271 7.86 -1.78 3.08
N PHE A 272 8.61 -1.26 2.10
CA PHE A 272 8.04 -0.68 0.89
C PHE A 272 7.51 -1.75 -0.06
N PHE A 273 8.28 -2.82 -0.28
CA PHE A 273 7.96 -3.88 -1.22
C PHE A 273 6.70 -4.66 -0.82
N TYR A 274 6.55 -5.02 0.47
CA TYR A 274 5.37 -5.71 0.99
C TYR A 274 4.29 -4.78 1.53
N ARG A 275 4.43 -3.46 1.31
CA ARG A 275 3.45 -2.44 1.70
C ARG A 275 3.10 -2.45 3.19
N TYR A 276 4.10 -2.71 4.04
CA TYR A 276 3.95 -2.80 5.48
C TYR A 276 3.99 -1.41 6.15
N PHE A 277 3.15 -0.50 5.66
CA PHE A 277 3.02 0.88 6.14
C PHE A 277 1.59 1.39 5.95
N GLN A 278 1.21 2.36 6.78
CA GLN A 278 -0.04 3.11 6.61
C GLN A 278 0.18 4.25 5.63
N ALA A 279 -0.72 4.38 4.65
CA ALA A 279 -0.74 5.51 3.74
C ALA A 279 -2.17 5.96 3.47
N SER A 280 -2.35 7.26 3.31
CA SER A 280 -3.59 7.89 2.87
C SER A 280 -3.55 8.11 1.36
N TRP A 281 -4.67 7.92 0.69
CA TRP A 281 -4.80 8.28 -0.72
C TRP A 281 -4.83 9.81 -0.87
N VAL A 282 -4.14 10.34 -1.88
CA VAL A 282 -4.13 11.77 -2.20
C VAL A 282 -4.76 12.01 -3.56
N PHE A 283 -4.26 11.34 -4.60
CA PHE A 283 -4.71 11.56 -5.96
C PHE A 283 -4.40 10.36 -6.85
N SER A 284 -5.15 10.20 -7.93
CA SER A 284 -4.89 9.23 -9.00
C SER A 284 -4.98 9.94 -10.34
N SER A 285 -4.11 9.59 -11.28
CA SER A 285 -4.03 10.21 -12.60
C SER A 285 -5.39 10.20 -13.29
N SER A 286 -5.72 11.31 -13.93
CA SER A 286 -6.97 11.49 -14.69
C SER A 286 -6.69 12.36 -15.92
N PRO A 287 -7.62 12.44 -16.89
CA PRO A 287 -7.50 13.35 -18.03
C PRO A 287 -7.29 14.82 -17.64
N TYR A 288 -7.71 15.22 -16.44
CA TYR A 288 -7.50 16.54 -15.85
C TYR A 288 -6.52 16.43 -14.68
N ASP A 289 -5.26 16.09 -15.00
CA ASP A 289 -4.23 15.95 -13.98
C ASP A 289 -3.96 17.29 -13.27
N ARG A 290 -3.63 17.21 -11.99
CA ARG A 290 -3.36 18.38 -11.15
C ARG A 290 -1.87 18.67 -11.14
N THR A 291 -1.53 19.95 -10.97
CA THR A 291 -0.14 20.32 -10.64
C THR A 291 0.28 19.64 -9.33
N PHE A 292 1.58 19.43 -9.16
CA PHE A 292 2.07 18.79 -7.94
C PHE A 292 1.72 19.59 -6.68
N GLU A 293 1.80 20.92 -6.72
CA GLU A 293 1.34 21.79 -5.63
C GLU A 293 -0.16 21.58 -5.33
N GLY A 294 -0.99 21.47 -6.37
CA GLY A 294 -2.42 21.18 -6.21
C GLY A 294 -2.67 19.81 -5.58
N LYS A 295 -1.79 18.83 -5.77
CA LYS A 295 -1.87 17.52 -5.10
C LYS A 295 -1.50 17.62 -3.61
N LEU A 296 -0.55 18.48 -3.23
CA LEU A 296 -0.17 18.69 -1.82
C LEU A 296 -1.33 19.23 -0.98
N LEU A 297 -2.15 20.13 -1.55
CA LEU A 297 -3.33 20.70 -0.88
C LEU A 297 -4.41 19.65 -0.59
N LEU A 298 -4.40 18.52 -1.30
CA LEU A 298 -5.39 17.45 -1.15
C LEU A 298 -5.02 16.42 -0.08
N ILE A 299 -3.83 16.48 0.52
CA ILE A 299 -3.33 15.43 1.43
C ILE A 299 -4.31 15.17 2.58
N ASP A 300 -4.70 16.22 3.29
CA ASP A 300 -5.56 16.08 4.47
C ASP A 300 -7.03 15.87 4.05
N ASP A 301 -7.49 16.60 3.02
CA ASP A 301 -8.86 16.49 2.53
C ASP A 301 -9.18 15.10 1.99
N ASN A 302 -8.34 14.57 1.11
CA ASN A 302 -8.62 13.30 0.43
C ASN A 302 -8.31 12.08 1.29
N ALA A 303 -7.63 12.25 2.43
CA ALA A 303 -7.37 11.15 3.36
C ALA A 303 -8.66 10.42 3.79
N ARG A 304 -9.80 11.12 3.87
CA ARG A 304 -11.12 10.52 4.18
C ARG A 304 -11.62 9.53 3.14
N TYR A 305 -11.11 9.58 1.90
CA TYR A 305 -11.47 8.68 0.81
C TYR A 305 -10.50 7.49 0.67
N THR A 306 -9.52 7.35 1.57
CA THR A 306 -8.52 6.28 1.52
C THR A 306 -9.16 4.89 1.51
N ASP A 307 -10.13 4.65 2.40
CA ASP A 307 -10.81 3.35 2.46
C ASP A 307 -11.52 3.04 1.13
N ARG A 308 -12.22 4.03 0.54
CA ARG A 308 -12.85 3.89 -0.78
C ARG A 308 -11.83 3.51 -1.84
N PHE A 309 -10.70 4.22 -1.90
CA PHE A 309 -9.66 3.97 -2.89
C PHE A 309 -9.08 2.55 -2.76
N ILE A 310 -8.75 2.10 -1.55
CA ILE A 310 -8.21 0.76 -1.30
C ILE A 310 -9.21 -0.32 -1.72
N ILE A 311 -10.48 -0.15 -1.33
CA ILE A 311 -11.53 -1.10 -1.69
C ILE A 311 -11.74 -1.13 -3.20
N ASP A 312 -11.79 0.02 -3.87
CA ASP A 312 -11.98 0.10 -5.31
C ASP A 312 -10.88 -0.62 -6.10
N GLN A 313 -9.63 -0.54 -5.65
CA GLN A 313 -8.52 -1.31 -6.23
C GLN A 313 -8.73 -2.83 -6.11
N ILE A 314 -9.10 -3.29 -4.92
CA ILE A 314 -9.35 -4.70 -4.63
C ILE A 314 -10.52 -5.19 -5.50
N GLU A 315 -11.61 -4.44 -5.53
CA GLU A 315 -12.82 -4.83 -6.24
C GLU A 315 -12.63 -4.74 -7.76
N THR A 316 -11.89 -3.76 -8.29
CA THR A 316 -11.53 -3.67 -9.72
C THR A 316 -10.67 -4.86 -10.16
N GLU A 317 -9.74 -5.31 -9.32
CA GLU A 317 -8.96 -6.52 -9.60
C GLU A 317 -9.87 -7.77 -9.68
N HIS A 318 -10.86 -7.87 -8.79
CA HIS A 318 -11.86 -8.93 -8.84
C HIS A 318 -12.73 -8.87 -10.10
N ASP A 319 -13.12 -7.68 -10.57
CA ASP A 319 -13.85 -7.52 -11.84
C ASP A 319 -13.02 -8.00 -13.02
N CYS A 320 -11.72 -7.72 -13.03
CA CYS A 320 -10.83 -8.26 -14.05
C CYS A 320 -10.87 -9.79 -14.01
N TRP A 321 -10.76 -10.40 -12.84
CA TRP A 321 -10.83 -11.86 -12.72
C TRP A 321 -12.15 -12.44 -13.23
N VAL A 322 -13.29 -11.85 -12.85
CA VAL A 322 -14.61 -12.28 -13.33
C VAL A 322 -14.71 -12.12 -14.84
N ARG A 323 -14.19 -11.03 -15.42
CA ARG A 323 -14.21 -10.81 -16.87
C ARG A 323 -13.33 -11.80 -17.65
N PHE A 324 -12.18 -12.20 -17.08
CA PHE A 324 -11.25 -13.12 -17.73
C PHE A 324 -11.61 -14.59 -17.57
N PHE A 325 -12.23 -14.97 -16.46
CA PHE A 325 -12.56 -16.37 -16.14
C PHE A 325 -14.06 -16.67 -16.17
N GLY A 326 -14.90 -15.64 -16.26
CA GLY A 326 -16.33 -15.77 -16.45
C GLY A 326 -16.67 -16.38 -17.81
N ASN A 327 -17.71 -17.20 -17.81
CA ASN A 327 -18.27 -17.80 -19.01
C ASN A 327 -19.25 -16.86 -19.70
#